data_AF-A0A2S2C3C9-F1
#
_entry.id   AF-A0A2S2C3C9-F1
#
_cell.length_a   1.000
_cell.length_b   1.000
_cell.length_c   1.000
_cell.angle_alpha   90.00
_cell.angle_beta   90.00
_cell.angle_gamma   90.00
#
_symmetry.space_group_name_H-M   'P 1'
#
loop_
_entity.id
_entity.type
_entity.pdbx_description
1 polymer ?
#
loop_
_entity_poly.entity_id
_entity_poly.type
_entity_poly.pdbx_seq_one_letter_code
_entity_poly.pdbx_strand_id
1 'polypeptide(L)' 'MIDSDATPGGAWTHFSDVAGPGFRSLTPGQHVTFEPERVVSGTQDGYHHRALDVRKAE' A
#
# COMPACT_ATOMS: atom_id res chain seq x y z
N MET A 1 3.73 4.83 2.11
CA MET A 1 3.35 4.66 0.68
C MET A 1 4.11 3.47 0.11
N ILE A 2 3.56 2.84 -0.93
CA ILE A 2 4.21 1.79 -1.70
C ILE A 2 4.37 2.31 -3.13
N ASP A 3 5.59 2.26 -3.65
CA ASP A 3 5.88 2.63 -5.05
C ASP A 3 5.59 1.43 -5.97
N SER A 4 4.95 1.70 -7.10
CA SER A 4 4.61 0.69 -8.10
C SER A 4 4.29 1.36 -9.44
N ASP A 5 4.76 0.79 -10.54
CA ASP A 5 4.47 1.26 -11.90
C ASP A 5 2.97 1.19 -12.22
N ALA A 6 2.23 0.26 -11.59
CA ALA A 6 0.79 0.13 -11.74
C ALA A 6 0.00 1.24 -11.02
N THR A 7 0.62 1.93 -10.06
CA THR A 7 0.03 3.06 -9.33
C THR A 7 0.96 4.27 -9.40
N PRO A 8 0.98 5.02 -10.52
CA PRO A 8 1.82 6.20 -10.66
C PRO A 8 1.56 7.22 -9.54
N GLY A 9 2.63 7.72 -8.92
CA GLY A 9 2.56 8.58 -7.72
C GLY A 9 2.47 7.80 -6.39
N GLY A 10 2.50 6.46 -6.47
CA GLY A 10 2.46 5.56 -5.32
C GLY A 10 1.04 5.28 -4.81
N ALA A 11 0.97 4.27 -3.95
CA ALA A 11 -0.25 3.89 -3.25
C ALA A 11 -0.11 4.16 -1.75
N TRP A 12 -1.12 4.80 -1.17
CA TRP A 12 -1.23 4.93 0.28
C TRP A 12 -1.56 3.58 0.90
N THR A 13 -1.00 3.26 2.07
CA THR A 13 -1.34 2.01 2.78
C THR A 13 -1.49 2.28 4.26
N HIS A 14 -2.50 1.64 4.88
CA HIS A 14 -2.63 1.62 6.32
C HIS A 14 -1.95 0.37 6.89
N PHE A 15 -1.46 0.43 8.14
CA PHE A 15 -0.91 -0.76 8.79
C PHE A 15 -1.95 -1.89 8.95
N SER A 16 -3.25 -1.56 8.91
CA SER A 16 -4.32 -2.58 8.97
C SER A 16 -4.41 -3.44 7.72
N ASP A 17 -3.93 -2.94 6.59
CA ASP A 17 -3.95 -3.66 5.31
C ASP A 17 -2.72 -4.56 5.14
N VAL A 18 -1.70 -4.39 5.99
CA VAL A 18 -0.53 -5.27 6.02
C VAL A 18 -0.93 -6.62 6.64
N ALA A 19 -0.61 -7.72 5.96
CA ALA A 19 -0.82 -9.06 6.44
C ALA A 19 0.23 -9.44 7.50
N GLY A 20 -0.22 -10.01 8.60
CA GLY A 20 0.64 -10.55 9.64
C GLY A 20 0.04 -10.42 11.04
N PRO A 21 0.49 -11.24 12.00
CA PRO A 21 0.07 -11.13 13.39
C PRO A 21 0.73 -9.93 14.09
N GLY A 22 0.12 -9.46 15.18
CA GLY A 22 0.73 -8.48 16.08
C GLY A 22 0.92 -7.09 15.49
N PHE A 23 2.05 -6.44 15.83
CA PHE A 23 2.37 -5.11 15.33
C PHE A 23 2.82 -5.19 13.86
N ARG A 24 2.02 -4.59 12.98
CA ARG A 24 2.19 -4.66 11.53
C ARG A 24 2.90 -3.43 11.02
N SER A 25 4.02 -3.63 10.36
CA SER A 25 4.82 -2.56 9.78
C SER A 25 5.57 -3.06 8.55
N LEU A 26 5.93 -2.10 7.69
CA LEU A 26 6.83 -2.27 6.58
C LEU A 26 8.09 -1.45 6.83
N THR A 27 9.21 -1.91 6.29
CA THR A 27 10.48 -1.17 6.32
C THR A 27 10.75 -0.56 4.94
N PRO A 28 11.31 0.66 4.84
CA PRO A 28 11.74 1.20 3.54
C PRO A 28 12.64 0.23 2.77
N GLY A 29 12.39 0.06 1.47
CA GLY A 29 13.11 -0.89 0.61
C GLY A 29 12.58 -2.33 0.66
N GLN A 30 11.58 -2.62 1.50
CA GLN A 30 10.94 -3.92 1.52
C GLN A 30 10.05 -4.13 0.30
N HIS A 31 10.27 -5.23 -0.43
CA HIS A 31 9.38 -5.65 -1.51
C HIS A 31 8.10 -6.27 -0.96
N VAL A 32 6.97 -5.92 -1.57
CA VAL A 32 5.63 -6.33 -1.18
C VAL A 32 4.75 -6.56 -2.41
N THR A 33 3.71 -7.36 -2.24
CA THR A 33 2.56 -7.44 -3.17
C THR A 33 1.35 -6.80 -2.50
N PHE A 34 0.43 -6.25 -3.30
CA PHE A 34 -0.78 -5.62 -2.81
C PHE A 34 -1.85 -5.54 -3.91
N GLU A 35 -3.10 -5.35 -3.49
CA GLU A 35 -4.23 -5.07 -4.38
C GLU A 35 -4.43 -3.55 -4.50
N PRO A 36 -4.26 -2.94 -5.69
CA PRO A 36 -4.46 -1.52 -5.87
C PRO A 36 -5.95 -1.16 -5.95
N GLU A 37 -6.36 -0.12 -5.24
CA GLU A 37 -7.71 0.44 -5.34
C GLU A 37 -7.63 1.94 -5.65
N ARG A 38 -8.38 2.39 -6.66
CA ARG A 38 -8.45 3.81 -7.03
C ARG A 38 -9.41 4.56 -6.11
N VAL A 39 -8.96 5.69 -5.57
CA VAL A 39 -9.80 6.59 -4.78
C VAL A 39 -10.77 7.32 -5.71
N VAL A 40 -12.08 7.14 -5.50
CA VAL A 40 -13.14 7.65 -6.40
C VAL A 40 -13.41 9.14 -6.20
N SER A 41 -13.14 9.69 -5.01
CA SER A 41 -13.33 11.12 -4.70
C SER A 41 -12.07 11.71 -4.06
N GLY A 42 -11.39 12.57 -4.81
CA GLY A 42 -10.18 13.28 -4.34
C GLY A 42 -8.96 12.38 -4.21
N THR A 43 -8.29 12.47 -3.06
CA THR A 43 -7.09 11.71 -2.71
C THR A 43 -7.16 11.25 -1.27
N GLN A 44 -6.56 10.10 -0.97
CA GLN A 44 -6.30 9.71 0.40
C GLN A 44 -4.88 10.13 0.78
N ASP A 45 -4.78 11.14 1.66
CA ASP A 45 -3.49 11.69 2.13
C ASP A 45 -2.55 12.08 0.97
N GLY A 46 -3.13 12.63 -0.11
CA GLY A 46 -2.41 13.02 -1.33
C GLY A 46 -2.23 11.92 -2.38
N TYR A 47 -2.64 10.68 -2.13
CA TYR A 47 -2.51 9.57 -3.07
C TYR A 47 -3.84 9.26 -3.79
N HIS A 48 -3.75 8.95 -5.08
CA HIS A 48 -4.89 8.53 -5.90
C HIS A 48 -5.22 7.03 -5.78
N HIS A 49 -4.31 6.25 -5.20
CA HIS A 49 -4.45 4.82 -5.02
C HIS A 49 -4.23 4.42 -3.57
N ARG A 50 -4.90 3.34 -3.16
CA ARG A 50 -4.69 2.64 -1.89
C ARG A 50 -4.14 1.26 -2.18
N ALA A 51 -3.24 0.80 -1.33
CA ALA A 51 -2.72 -0.54 -1.35
C ALA A 51 -3.40 -1.35 -0.26
N LEU A 52 -4.24 -2.28 -0.69
CA LEU A 52 -5.00 -3.20 0.14
C LEU A 52 -4.30 -4.56 0.18
N ASP A 53 -4.59 -5.36 1.20
CA ASP A 53 -4.12 -6.74 1.31
C ASP A 53 -2.61 -6.92 1.06
N VAL A 54 -1.83 -6.08 1.72
CA VAL A 54 -0.38 -5.95 1.51
C VAL A 54 0.35 -7.13 2.14
N ARG A 55 1.13 -7.86 1.35
CA ARG A 55 1.94 -9.01 1.79
C ARG A 55 3.41 -8.79 1.47
N LYS A 56 4.29 -9.29 2.34
CA LYS A 56 5.74 -9.25 2.09
C LYS A 56 6.05 -10.20 0.93
N ALA A 57 6.80 -9.73 -0.06
CA ALA A 57 7.30 -10.60 -1.13
C ALA A 57 8.39 -11.51 -0.55
N GLU A 58 8.41 -12.77 -0.99
CA GLU A 58 9.45 -13.75 -0.62
C GLU A 58 10.76 -13.52 -1.40
#